data_AF-A0A5E6MKP2-F1
#
_entry.id   AF-A0A5E6MKP2-F1
#
_cell.length_a   1.000
_cell.length_b   1.000
_cell.length_c   1.000
_cell.angle_alpha   90.00
_cell.angle_beta   90.00
_cell.angle_gamma   90.00
#
_symmetry.space_group_name_H-M   'P 1'
#
loop_
_entity.id
_entity.type
_entity.pdbx_description
1 polymer ?
#
loop_
_entity_poly.entity_id
_entity_poly.type
_entity_poly.pdbx_seq_one_letter_code
_entity_poly.pdbx_strand_id
1 'polypeptide(L)'
;MSLPHPIQRDSKRVRLGEKGERTALALSLLAGGGDLVTGLCLLFAPAWTLARMGVASVPEVVWVRFIGVFVAAVGASYFYGLFCWMAGRRAGCLRTVWELTALLRTAVCVFVAAEIAGGRMEGAWISVSLTDGFWASAQLLLLWRSFPRDA
;
A
#
# COMPACT_ATOMS: atom_id res chain seq x y z
N MET A 1 44.53 -13.71 -11.79
CA MET A 1 43.63 -12.66 -11.29
C MET A 1 42.32 -12.79 -12.05
N SER A 2 41.41 -13.65 -11.56
CA SER A 2 40.17 -14.00 -12.27
C SER A 2 39.11 -12.94 -11.98
N LEU A 3 38.58 -12.33 -13.03
CA LEU A 3 37.44 -11.42 -12.94
C LEU A 3 36.24 -12.17 -12.33
N PRO A 4 35.45 -11.55 -11.43
CA PRO A 4 34.24 -12.18 -10.93
C PRO A 4 33.25 -12.40 -12.09
N HIS A 5 32.69 -13.60 -12.13
CA HIS A 5 31.66 -14.03 -13.08
C HIS A 5 30.56 -12.97 -13.23
N PRO A 6 30.06 -12.71 -14.45
CA PRO A 6 28.84 -11.94 -14.62
C PRO A 6 27.72 -12.71 -13.92
N ILE A 7 27.12 -12.09 -12.91
CA ILE A 7 25.93 -12.58 -12.22
C ILE A 7 24.89 -12.82 -13.32
N GLN A 8 24.68 -14.09 -13.66
CA GLN A 8 23.68 -14.54 -14.61
C GLN A 8 22.33 -14.22 -13.98
N ARG A 9 21.84 -13.04 -14.32
CA ARG A 9 20.65 -12.43 -13.72
C ARG A 9 19.47 -13.17 -14.34
N ASP A 10 19.08 -14.27 -13.70
CA ASP A 10 17.96 -15.09 -14.14
C ASP A 10 16.69 -14.23 -14.12
N SER A 11 16.41 -13.67 -15.30
CA SER A 11 15.31 -12.75 -15.57
C SER A 11 14.11 -13.60 -15.92
N LYS A 12 13.66 -14.40 -14.94
CA LYS A 12 12.31 -14.96 -15.01
C LYS A 12 11.37 -13.77 -14.90
N ARG A 13 10.94 -13.23 -16.06
CA ARG A 13 9.73 -12.42 -16.13
C ARG A 13 8.66 -13.28 -15.51
N VAL A 14 8.18 -12.90 -14.33
CA VAL A 14 6.93 -13.46 -13.82
C VAL A 14 5.87 -12.94 -14.78
N ARG A 15 5.56 -13.74 -15.81
CA ARG A 15 4.43 -13.49 -16.70
C ARG A 15 3.18 -13.79 -15.89
N LEU A 16 2.67 -12.75 -15.25
CA LEU A 16 1.26 -12.74 -14.89
C LEU A 16 0.51 -12.95 -16.21
N GLY A 17 -0.46 -13.86 -16.28
CA GLY A 17 -1.31 -13.91 -17.48
C GLY A 17 -1.95 -12.55 -17.74
N GLU A 18 -2.38 -12.23 -18.97
CA GLU A 18 -2.94 -10.90 -19.33
C GLU A 18 -3.98 -10.37 -18.32
N LYS A 19 -4.77 -11.27 -17.72
CA LYS A 19 -5.73 -10.92 -16.65
C LYS A 19 -5.03 -10.46 -15.36
N GLY A 20 -4.00 -11.16 -14.91
CA GLY A 20 -3.24 -10.82 -13.70
C GLY A 20 -2.45 -9.52 -13.85
N GLU A 21 -1.93 -9.22 -15.04
CA GLU A 21 -1.26 -7.94 -15.33
C GLU A 21 -2.23 -6.76 -15.21
N ARG A 22 -3.43 -6.88 -15.79
CA ARG A 22 -4.48 -5.85 -15.68
C ARG A 22 -4.94 -5.67 -14.23
N THR A 23 -5.10 -6.75 -13.48
CA THR A 23 -5.45 -6.65 -12.06
C THR A 23 -4.36 -5.99 -11.23
N ALA A 24 -3.08 -6.27 -11.53
CA ALA A 24 -1.97 -5.62 -10.83
C ALA A 24 -1.83 -4.13 -11.14
N LEU A 25 -2.06 -3.75 -12.39
CA LEU A 25 -2.18 -2.36 -12.79
C LEU A 25 -3.33 -1.67 -12.05
N ALA A 26 -4.53 -2.24 -12.13
CA ALA A 26 -5.72 -1.67 -11.52
C ALA A 26 -5.55 -1.52 -9.99
N LEU A 27 -5.03 -2.55 -9.32
CA LEU A 27 -4.82 -2.48 -7.87
C LEU A 27 -3.77 -1.44 -7.50
N SER A 28 -2.63 -1.39 -8.20
CA SER A 28 -1.58 -0.42 -7.89
C SER A 28 -2.04 1.01 -8.13
N LEU A 29 -2.84 1.25 -9.19
CA LEU A 29 -3.39 2.56 -9.50
C LEU A 29 -4.49 2.98 -8.52
N LEU A 30 -5.45 2.09 -8.25
CA LEU A 30 -6.59 2.41 -7.37
C LEU A 30 -6.16 2.52 -5.92
N ALA A 31 -5.41 1.55 -5.41
CA ALA A 31 -4.97 1.54 -4.03
C ALA A 31 -3.85 2.57 -3.80
N GLY A 32 -2.85 2.64 -4.69
CA GLY A 32 -1.77 3.62 -4.58
C GLY A 32 -2.23 5.05 -4.82
N GLY A 33 -3.11 5.26 -5.80
CA GLY A 33 -3.72 6.56 -6.06
C GLY A 33 -4.64 7.02 -4.94
N GLY A 34 -5.45 6.12 -4.40
CA GLY A 34 -6.30 6.41 -3.23
C GLY A 34 -5.49 6.85 -2.02
N ASP A 35 -4.43 6.12 -1.68
CA ASP A 35 -3.53 6.48 -0.57
C ASP A 35 -2.82 7.80 -0.86
N LEU A 36 -2.31 8.01 -2.07
CA LEU A 36 -1.63 9.26 -2.43
C LEU A 36 -2.56 10.47 -2.26
N VAL A 37 -3.77 10.39 -2.81
CA VAL A 37 -4.77 11.46 -2.70
C VAL A 37 -5.17 11.68 -1.24
N THR A 38 -5.49 10.61 -0.50
CA THR A 38 -5.84 10.69 0.92
C THR A 38 -4.73 11.31 1.75
N GLY A 39 -3.48 10.89 1.53
CA GLY A 39 -2.31 11.40 2.23
C GLY A 39 -2.07 12.89 1.94
N LEU A 40 -2.20 13.31 0.67
CA LEU A 40 -2.13 14.73 0.30
C LEU A 40 -3.27 15.54 0.92
N CYS A 41 -4.49 15.01 0.95
CA CYS A 41 -5.63 15.63 1.62
C CYS A 41 -5.39 15.79 3.13
N LEU A 42 -4.86 14.78 3.82
CA LEU A 42 -4.49 14.87 5.25
C LEU A 42 -3.35 15.85 5.50
N LEU A 43 -2.39 15.97 4.57
CA LEU A 43 -1.27 16.90 4.68
C LEU A 43 -1.71 18.36 4.54
N PHE A 44 -2.48 18.67 3.48
CA PHE A 44 -2.84 20.06 3.15
C PHE A 44 -4.17 20.51 3.77
N ALA A 45 -5.15 19.61 3.89
CA ALA A 45 -6.49 19.88 4.37
C ALA A 45 -6.98 18.84 5.41
N PRO A 46 -6.28 18.66 6.54
CA PRO A 46 -6.58 17.63 7.54
C PRO A 46 -8.00 17.74 8.10
N ALA A 47 -8.43 18.95 8.50
CA ALA A 47 -9.76 19.15 9.08
C ALA A 47 -10.90 18.80 8.11
N TRP A 48 -10.76 19.18 6.83
CA TRP A 48 -11.73 18.82 5.80
C TRP A 48 -11.78 17.30 5.59
N THR A 49 -10.61 16.66 5.55
CA THR A 49 -10.49 15.21 5.34
C THR A 49 -11.12 14.44 6.49
N LEU A 50 -10.79 14.81 7.72
CA LEU A 50 -11.35 14.22 8.95
C LEU A 50 -12.87 14.42 9.02
N ALA A 51 -13.38 15.60 8.66
CA ALA A 51 -14.81 15.85 8.60
C ALA A 51 -15.53 14.94 7.60
N ARG A 52 -14.91 14.63 6.45
CA ARG A 52 -15.43 13.66 5.48
C ARG A 52 -15.40 12.22 5.98
N MET A 53 -14.46 11.91 6.85
CA MET A 53 -14.38 10.62 7.54
C MET A 53 -15.32 10.53 8.75
N GLY A 54 -16.04 11.61 9.08
CA GLY A 54 -16.91 11.69 10.25
C GLY A 54 -16.16 11.71 11.58
N VAL A 55 -14.86 11.99 11.56
CA VAL A 55 -14.00 12.07 12.75
C VAL A 55 -14.07 13.49 13.32
N ALA A 56 -14.39 13.62 14.61
CA ALA A 56 -14.37 14.90 15.29
C ALA A 56 -12.94 15.49 15.34
N SER A 57 -12.83 16.82 15.45
CA SER A 57 -11.54 17.53 15.40
C SER A 57 -10.48 16.88 16.28
N VAL A 58 -9.31 16.59 15.69
CA VAL A 58 -8.18 15.99 16.42
C VAL A 58 -7.38 17.10 17.09
N PRO A 59 -7.02 16.98 18.39
CA PRO A 59 -6.36 18.06 19.13
C PRO A 59 -4.98 18.44 18.55
N GLU A 60 -4.28 17.50 17.91
CA GLU A 60 -2.95 17.75 17.33
C GLU A 60 -2.91 17.53 15.82
N VAL A 61 -3.20 18.59 15.07
CA VAL A 61 -3.21 18.61 13.59
C VAL A 61 -1.85 18.25 12.98
N VAL A 62 -0.74 18.51 13.69
CA VAL A 62 0.62 18.15 13.24
C VAL A 62 0.77 16.65 13.04
N TRP A 63 0.25 15.81 13.94
CA TRP A 63 0.31 14.36 13.79
C TRP A 63 -0.54 13.87 12.62
N VAL A 64 -1.70 14.48 12.39
CA VAL A 64 -2.55 14.15 11.25
C VAL A 64 -1.82 14.46 9.93
N ARG A 65 -1.11 15.59 9.85
CA ARG A 65 -0.29 15.94 8.69
C ARG A 65 0.88 14.99 8.51
N PHE A 66 1.55 14.59 9.59
CA PHE A 66 2.61 13.59 9.56
C PHE A 66 2.11 12.25 9.01
N ILE A 67 0.95 11.78 9.49
CA ILE A 67 0.26 10.60 8.93
C ILE A 67 -0.03 10.82 7.44
N GLY A 68 -0.50 12.01 7.06
CA GLY A 68 -0.70 12.37 5.65
C GLY A 68 0.55 12.20 4.78
N VAL A 69 1.71 12.68 5.23
CA VAL A 69 3.00 12.46 4.53
C VAL A 69 3.30 10.97 4.40
N PHE A 70 3.14 10.21 5.47
CA PHE A 70 3.38 8.76 5.47
C PHE A 70 2.46 8.04 4.47
N VAL A 71 1.15 8.30 4.51
CA VAL A 71 0.17 7.68 3.61
C VAL A 71 0.44 8.09 2.16
N ALA A 72 0.80 9.35 1.90
CA ALA A 72 1.18 9.82 0.57
C ALA A 72 2.44 9.09 0.05
N ALA A 73 3.44 8.87 0.91
CA ALA A 73 4.64 8.12 0.56
C ALA A 73 4.35 6.64 0.28
N VAL A 74 3.45 6.01 1.06
CA VAL A 74 2.95 4.66 0.80
C VAL A 74 2.26 4.59 -0.56
N GLY A 75 1.36 5.53 -0.87
CA GLY A 75 0.73 5.65 -2.19
C GLY A 75 1.75 5.81 -3.32
N ALA A 76 2.73 6.70 -3.15
CA ALA A 76 3.82 6.91 -4.10
C ALA A 76 4.66 5.63 -4.36
N SER A 77 4.84 4.79 -3.34
CA SER A 77 5.60 3.54 -3.46
C SER A 77 4.98 2.55 -4.45
N TYR A 78 3.64 2.52 -4.58
CA TYR A 78 2.95 1.70 -5.60
C TYR A 78 3.31 2.13 -7.01
N PHE A 79 3.33 3.45 -7.26
CA PHE A 79 3.72 3.99 -8.57
C PHE A 79 5.18 3.70 -8.87
N TYR A 80 6.06 3.72 -7.87
CA TYR A 80 7.45 3.30 -8.04
C TYR A 80 7.58 1.82 -8.42
N GLY A 81 6.87 0.93 -7.72
CA GLY A 81 6.83 -0.49 -8.05
C GLY A 81 6.30 -0.74 -9.46
N LEU A 82 5.23 -0.02 -9.83
CA LEU A 82 4.63 -0.11 -11.16
C LEU A 82 5.55 0.43 -12.25
N PHE A 83 6.21 1.57 -12.02
CA PHE A 83 7.20 2.14 -12.93
C PHE A 83 8.35 1.16 -13.17
N CYS A 84 8.88 0.55 -12.12
CA CYS A 84 9.93 -0.45 -12.24
C CYS A 84 9.47 -1.66 -13.06
N TRP A 85 8.23 -2.11 -12.87
CA TRP A 85 7.67 -3.22 -13.62
C TRP A 85 7.45 -2.88 -15.10
N MET A 86 6.86 -1.72 -15.41
CA MET A 86 6.65 -1.24 -16.79
C MET A 86 7.97 -0.98 -17.54
N ALA A 87 9.00 -0.51 -16.85
CA ALA A 87 10.35 -0.33 -17.40
C ALA A 87 11.09 -1.66 -17.67
N GLY A 88 10.41 -2.81 -17.54
CA GLY A 88 10.98 -4.14 -17.78
C GLY A 88 12.01 -4.56 -16.72
N ARG A 89 12.07 -3.90 -15.56
CA ARG A 89 12.95 -4.29 -14.45
C ARG A 89 12.32 -5.47 -13.67
N ARG A 90 13.12 -6.11 -12.82
CA ARG A 90 12.77 -7.34 -12.07
C ARG A 90 11.35 -7.25 -11.47
N ALA A 91 10.50 -8.23 -11.78
CA ALA A 91 9.17 -8.41 -11.19
C ALA A 91 9.20 -8.46 -9.64
N GLY A 92 10.36 -8.79 -9.07
CA GLY A 92 10.59 -8.74 -7.62
C GLY A 92 10.42 -7.35 -7.00
N CYS A 93 10.63 -6.25 -7.74
CA CYS A 93 10.43 -4.89 -7.20
C CYS A 93 8.94 -4.64 -6.87
N LEU A 94 8.05 -4.92 -7.84
CA LEU A 94 6.61 -4.78 -7.64
C LEU A 94 6.11 -5.72 -6.54
N ARG A 95 6.58 -6.96 -6.53
CA ARG A 95 6.27 -7.92 -5.47
C ARG A 95 6.68 -7.41 -4.08
N THR A 96 7.89 -6.90 -3.94
CA THR A 96 8.40 -6.38 -2.65
C THR A 96 7.57 -5.19 -2.18
N VAL A 97 7.23 -4.25 -3.09
CA VAL A 97 6.36 -3.11 -2.76
C VAL A 97 5.00 -3.59 -2.29
N TRP A 98 4.39 -4.56 -2.99
CA TRP A 98 3.10 -5.11 -2.60
C TRP A 98 3.13 -5.85 -1.27
N GLU A 99 4.17 -6.65 -1.00
CA GLU A 99 4.34 -7.35 0.27
C GLU A 99 4.48 -6.35 1.43
N LEU A 100 5.34 -5.33 1.26
CA LEU A 100 5.56 -4.31 2.28
C LEU A 100 4.29 -3.48 2.55
N THR A 101 3.60 -3.06 1.50
CA THR A 101 2.39 -2.24 1.64
C THR A 101 1.20 -3.02 2.19
N ALA A 102 1.05 -4.30 1.83
CA ALA A 102 0.06 -5.18 2.44
C ALA A 102 0.34 -5.41 3.93
N LEU A 103 1.61 -5.56 4.31
CA LEU A 103 2.02 -5.66 5.72
C LEU A 103 1.65 -4.38 6.50
N LEU A 104 2.02 -3.22 5.97
CA LEU A 104 1.71 -1.93 6.60
C LEU A 104 0.20 -1.73 6.78
N ARG A 105 -0.61 -2.00 5.75
CA ARG A 105 -2.07 -1.90 5.83
C ARG A 105 -2.68 -2.87 6.82
N THR A 106 -2.16 -4.10 6.87
CA THR A 106 -2.62 -5.09 7.87
C THR A 106 -2.31 -4.60 9.28
N ALA A 107 -1.10 -4.06 9.51
CA ALA A 107 -0.72 -3.51 10.80
C ALA A 107 -1.61 -2.31 11.21
N VAL A 108 -1.87 -1.38 10.30
CA VAL A 108 -2.77 -0.24 10.54
C VAL A 108 -4.19 -0.72 10.84
N CYS A 109 -4.72 -1.65 10.03
CA CYS A 109 -6.05 -2.24 10.24
C CYS A 109 -6.18 -2.88 11.63
N VAL A 110 -5.19 -3.67 12.04
CA VAL A 110 -5.20 -4.33 13.37
C VAL A 110 -5.08 -3.31 14.49
N PHE A 111 -4.20 -2.32 14.35
CA PHE A 111 -4.01 -1.27 15.34
C PHE A 111 -5.29 -0.45 15.55
N VAL A 112 -5.88 0.07 14.47
CA VAL A 112 -7.09 0.90 14.56
C VAL A 112 -8.26 0.08 15.11
N ALA A 113 -8.44 -1.17 14.67
CA ALA A 113 -9.47 -2.04 15.22
C ALA A 113 -9.30 -2.29 16.73
N ALA A 114 -8.07 -2.50 17.20
CA ALA A 114 -7.76 -2.70 18.61
C ALA A 114 -8.01 -1.43 19.45
N GLU A 115 -7.66 -0.25 18.93
CA GLU A 115 -7.89 1.03 19.63
C GLU A 115 -9.37 1.39 19.71
N ILE A 116 -10.16 1.09 18.67
CA ILE A 116 -11.63 1.24 18.70
C ILE A 116 -12.23 0.27 19.71
N ALA A 117 -11.82 -1.01 19.70
CA ALA A 117 -12.30 -2.00 20.67
C ALA A 117 -11.93 -1.64 22.11
N GLY A 118 -10.79 -0.98 22.30
CA GLY A 118 -10.34 -0.45 23.59
C GLY A 118 -11.00 0.86 24.02
N GLY A 119 -11.89 1.44 23.20
CA GLY A 119 -12.57 2.71 23.48
C GLY A 119 -11.66 3.94 23.48
N ARG A 120 -10.43 3.82 22.97
CA ARG A 120 -9.43 4.91 22.93
C ARG A 120 -9.51 5.76 21.67
N MET A 121 -10.25 5.28 20.67
CA MET A 121 -10.36 5.90 19.35
C MET A 121 -11.83 5.96 18.90
N GLU A 122 -12.20 7.05 18.23
CA GLU A 122 -13.57 7.27 17.79
C GLU A 122 -14.00 6.22 16.73
N GLY A 123 -15.24 5.74 16.81
CA GLY A 123 -15.75 4.71 15.90
C GLY A 123 -15.73 5.11 14.43
N ALA A 124 -15.71 6.41 14.11
CA ALA A 124 -15.58 6.93 12.74
C ALA A 124 -14.33 6.42 12.00
N TRP A 125 -13.26 6.10 12.74
CA TRP A 125 -12.02 5.54 12.19
C TRP A 125 -12.14 4.09 11.69
N ILE A 126 -13.27 3.41 11.95
CA ILE A 126 -13.51 2.06 11.42
C ILE A 126 -13.46 2.04 9.89
N SER A 127 -13.82 3.15 9.24
CA SER A 127 -13.72 3.34 7.79
C SER A 127 -12.31 3.05 7.28
N VAL A 128 -11.27 3.56 7.96
CA VAL A 128 -9.86 3.33 7.63
C VAL A 128 -9.50 1.85 7.75
N SER A 129 -9.89 1.20 8.85
CA SER A 129 -9.63 -0.23 9.05
C SER A 129 -10.26 -1.08 7.96
N LEU A 130 -11.50 -0.78 7.58
CA LEU A 130 -12.22 -1.52 6.55
C LEU A 130 -11.58 -1.34 5.17
N THR A 131 -11.21 -0.10 4.80
CA THR A 131 -10.53 0.15 3.52
C THR A 131 -9.16 -0.50 3.47
N ASP A 132 -8.36 -0.38 4.53
CA ASP A 132 -7.02 -0.97 4.58
C ASP A 132 -7.06 -2.49 4.60
N GLY A 133 -7.98 -3.07 5.37
CA GLY A 133 -8.20 -4.52 5.43
C GLY A 133 -8.67 -5.09 4.08
N PHE A 134 -9.57 -4.40 3.38
CA PHE A 134 -10.03 -4.81 2.05
C PHE A 134 -8.86 -4.83 1.05
N TRP A 135 -8.08 -3.75 0.98
CA TRP A 135 -6.95 -3.66 0.06
C TRP A 135 -5.83 -4.64 0.41
N ALA A 136 -5.49 -4.78 1.69
CA ALA A 136 -4.49 -5.74 2.15
C ALA A 136 -4.89 -7.18 1.79
N SER A 137 -6.15 -7.54 2.02
CA SER A 137 -6.68 -8.87 1.67
C SER A 137 -6.62 -9.12 0.16
N ALA A 138 -7.02 -8.14 -0.65
CA ALA A 138 -6.94 -8.24 -2.12
C ALA A 138 -5.48 -8.43 -2.59
N GLN A 139 -4.54 -7.69 -2.00
CA GLN A 139 -3.11 -7.80 -2.31
C GLN A 139 -2.53 -9.15 -1.91
N LEU A 140 -2.80 -9.63 -0.70
CA LEU A 140 -2.32 -10.92 -0.22
C LEU A 140 -2.88 -12.06 -1.06
N LEU A 141 -4.16 -11.99 -1.43
CA LEU A 141 -4.79 -13.00 -2.29
C LEU A 141 -4.15 -13.03 -3.69
N LEU A 142 -3.83 -11.87 -4.25
CA LEU A 142 -3.14 -11.79 -5.54
C LEU A 142 -1.70 -12.28 -5.43
N LEU A 143 -0.94 -11.87 -4.40
CA LEU A 143 0.41 -12.38 -4.17
C LEU A 143 0.41 -13.90 -4.04
N TRP A 144 -0.54 -14.46 -3.29
CA TRP A 144 -0.69 -15.90 -3.11
C TRP A 144 -1.03 -16.65 -4.40
N ARG A 145 -1.90 -16.08 -5.26
CA ARG A 145 -2.27 -16.70 -6.55
C ARG A 145 -1.23 -16.52 -7.65
N SER A 146 -0.56 -15.38 -7.66
CA SER A 146 0.26 -14.93 -8.79
C SER A 146 1.75 -15.22 -8.63
N PHE A 147 2.21 -15.44 -7.40
CA PHE A 147 3.59 -15.78 -7.10
C PHE A 147 3.61 -17.02 -6.21
N PRO A 148 3.52 -18.24 -6.79
CA PRO A 148 3.83 -19.46 -6.06
C PRO A 148 5.18 -19.27 -5.36
N ARG A 149 5.24 -19.62 -4.08
CA ARG A 149 6.50 -19.66 -3.34
C ARG A 149 7.31 -20.79 -3.95
N ASP A 150 8.15 -20.48 -4.93
CA ASP A 150 9.30 -21.30 -5.26
C ASP A 150 10.23 -21.19 -4.04
N ALA A 151 9.96 -22.04 -3.04
CA ALA A 151 10.82 -22.32 -1.90
C ALA A 151 11.48 -23.68 -2.13
#